data_AF-A0A3B9RYM7-F1
#
_entry.id   AF-A0A3B9RYM7-F1
#
_cell.length_a   1.000
_cell.length_b   1.000
_cell.length_c   1.000
_cell.angle_alpha   90.00
_cell.angle_beta   90.00
_cell.angle_gamma   90.00
#
_symmetry.space_group_name_H-M   'P 1'
#
loop_
_entity.id
_entity.type
_entity.pdbx_description
1 polymer ?
#
loop_
_entity_poly.entity_id
_entity_poly.type
_entity_poly.pdbx_seq_one_letter_code
_entity_poly.pdbx_strand_id
1 'polypeptide(L)'
;NVMGVFVPVAPFPDIQFGHGFSITSAQQLFLVGGLAIAVGVFTYSKKVMMTVGSELMTLTPLAAWVAVMSHSIVLFLFASERLEQLLANMSLPTIPLVPVSSSQAVVGAVVGIGMLQGGREIHWPRIYGIAKGWVITPLISCLLCFVGLYFLQNVFQQTVQRDSNYELSPSVIEKFQKEGIETSGLHELTGKVFRSSAEVVRAVKDKVNLSSKQGLQVVEYSLQINLIVSEEKIAYLDKKVLSSKQMAALSKLEGQKYNFPWQLGDALSEISPEWIVSGGGLKDKLHDRDIKQKLAYLYRIFQRREI
;
A
#
# COMPACT_ATOMS: atom_id res chain seq x y z
N ASN A 1 -10.02 4.66 -3.00
CA ASN A 1 -10.45 4.68 -4.42
C ASN A 1 -9.84 3.47 -5.12
N VAL A 2 -10.65 2.57 -5.69
CA VAL A 2 -10.16 1.32 -6.32
C VAL A 2 -9.24 1.60 -7.52
N MET A 3 -9.51 2.66 -8.28
CA MET A 3 -8.72 3.01 -9.47
C MET A 3 -7.30 3.48 -9.14
N GLY A 4 -7.11 4.12 -7.97
CA GLY A 4 -5.80 4.64 -7.56
C GLY A 4 -4.70 3.58 -7.51
N VAL A 5 -5.05 2.34 -7.16
CA VAL A 5 -4.10 1.21 -7.09
C VAL A 5 -3.54 0.85 -8.48
N PHE A 6 -4.29 1.13 -9.54
CA PHE A 6 -3.91 0.78 -10.91
C PHE A 6 -3.17 1.91 -11.65
N VAL A 7 -3.08 3.11 -11.07
CA VAL A 7 -2.37 4.26 -11.68
C VAL A 7 -0.93 3.91 -12.08
N PRO A 8 -0.11 3.20 -11.26
CA PRO A 8 1.29 2.91 -11.61
C PRO A 8 1.47 1.87 -12.74
N VAL A 9 0.39 1.24 -13.19
CA VAL A 9 0.39 0.20 -14.23
C VAL A 9 -0.61 0.53 -15.35
N ALA A 10 -1.15 1.75 -15.36
CA ALA A 10 -2.12 2.17 -16.36
C ALA A 10 -1.44 2.18 -17.75
N PRO A 11 -1.94 1.43 -18.74
CA PRO A 11 -1.29 1.28 -20.04
C PRO A 11 -1.57 2.46 -20.98
N PHE A 12 -2.27 3.49 -20.52
CA PHE A 12 -2.75 4.57 -21.39
C PHE A 12 -1.65 5.61 -21.63
N PRO A 13 -1.32 5.93 -22.89
CA PRO A 13 -0.50 7.10 -23.18
C PRO A 13 -1.28 8.39 -22.89
N ASP A 14 -0.56 9.46 -22.59
CA ASP A 14 -1.17 10.78 -22.41
C ASP A 14 -1.78 11.26 -23.73
N ILE A 15 -3.05 11.66 -23.70
CA ILE A 15 -3.77 12.15 -24.89
C ILE A 15 -3.61 13.67 -24.94
N GLN A 16 -3.00 14.18 -26.00
CA GLN A 16 -2.89 15.61 -26.25
C GLN A 16 -3.95 16.07 -27.26
N PHE A 17 -4.85 16.95 -26.81
CA PHE A 17 -5.79 17.67 -27.65
C PHE A 17 -5.23 19.07 -27.96
N GLY A 18 -4.68 19.23 -29.17
CA GLY A 18 -4.16 20.50 -29.66
C GLY A 18 -3.00 21.06 -28.83
N HIS A 19 -2.77 22.38 -28.91
CA HIS A 19 -1.62 23.08 -28.30
C HIS A 19 -1.80 23.50 -26.83
N GLY A 20 -2.58 22.75 -26.03
CA GLY A 20 -2.70 23.12 -24.61
C GLY A 20 -3.49 22.20 -23.70
N PHE A 21 -4.27 21.25 -24.24
CA PHE A 21 -5.04 20.34 -23.40
C PHE A 21 -4.43 18.94 -23.43
N SER A 22 -3.91 18.46 -22.30
CA SER A 22 -3.40 17.10 -22.18
C SER A 22 -4.18 16.36 -21.10
N ILE A 23 -4.71 15.19 -21.45
CA ILE A 23 -5.37 14.29 -20.52
C ILE A 23 -4.36 13.21 -20.13
N THR A 24 -4.00 13.19 -18.86
CA THR A 24 -3.04 12.23 -18.34
C THR A 24 -3.62 10.82 -18.29
N SER A 25 -2.76 9.81 -18.34
CA SER A 25 -3.14 8.40 -18.16
C SER A 25 -4.00 8.16 -16.90
N ALA A 26 -3.67 8.83 -15.80
CA ALA A 26 -4.43 8.76 -14.55
C ALA A 26 -5.85 9.33 -14.71
N GLN A 27 -6.00 10.50 -15.35
CA GLN A 27 -7.30 11.12 -15.58
C GLN A 27 -8.19 10.23 -16.45
N GLN A 28 -7.62 9.59 -17.49
CA GLN A 28 -8.34 8.64 -18.33
C GLN A 28 -8.83 7.43 -17.51
N LEU A 29 -7.96 6.86 -16.67
CA LEU A 29 -8.30 5.74 -15.79
C LEU A 29 -9.43 6.09 -14.82
N PHE A 30 -9.37 7.28 -14.19
CA PHE A 30 -10.44 7.73 -13.30
C PHE A 30 -11.75 8.01 -14.03
N LEU A 31 -11.70 8.51 -15.27
CA LEU A 31 -12.88 8.74 -16.09
C LEU A 31 -13.57 7.41 -16.44
N VAL A 32 -12.82 6.45 -16.97
CA VAL A 32 -13.33 5.11 -17.30
C VAL A 32 -13.87 4.42 -16.05
N GLY A 33 -13.12 4.47 -14.95
CA GLY A 33 -13.55 3.93 -13.67
C GLY A 33 -14.84 4.58 -13.16
N GLY A 34 -14.97 5.90 -13.28
CA GLY A 34 -16.18 6.65 -12.92
C GLY A 34 -17.40 6.25 -13.76
N LEU A 35 -17.23 6.12 -15.08
CA LEU A 35 -18.28 5.64 -15.97
C LEU A 35 -18.71 4.21 -15.64
N ALA A 36 -17.75 3.31 -15.40
CA ALA A 36 -18.04 1.93 -15.01
C ALA A 36 -18.82 1.87 -13.68
N ILE A 37 -18.45 2.69 -12.69
CA ILE A 37 -19.19 2.80 -11.43
C ILE A 37 -20.62 3.31 -11.69
N ALA A 38 -20.78 4.36 -12.51
CA ALA A 38 -22.11 4.91 -12.82
C ALA A 38 -23.02 3.87 -13.49
N VAL A 39 -22.49 3.12 -14.46
CA VAL A 39 -23.20 2.02 -15.12
C VAL A 39 -23.57 0.93 -14.12
N GLY A 40 -22.64 0.52 -13.25
CA GLY A 40 -22.89 -0.47 -12.20
C GLY A 40 -23.96 -0.03 -11.20
N VAL A 41 -23.96 1.25 -10.82
CA VAL A 41 -25.01 1.84 -9.98
C VAL A 41 -26.36 1.75 -10.67
N PHE A 42 -26.47 2.16 -11.93
CA PHE A 42 -27.74 2.15 -12.65
C PHE A 42 -28.30 0.73 -12.85
N THR A 43 -27.44 -0.25 -13.10
CA THR A 43 -27.85 -1.61 -13.50
C THR A 43 -28.04 -2.57 -12.33
N TYR A 44 -27.18 -2.54 -11.31
CA TYR A 44 -27.13 -3.60 -10.28
C TYR A 44 -27.34 -3.11 -8.84
N SER A 45 -27.30 -1.81 -8.56
CA SER A 45 -27.35 -1.32 -7.17
C SER A 45 -28.72 -1.39 -6.49
N LYS A 46 -29.82 -1.51 -7.27
CA LYS A 46 -31.20 -1.42 -6.76
C LYS A 46 -31.46 -2.31 -5.55
N LYS A 47 -31.06 -3.59 -5.61
CA LYS A 47 -31.29 -4.54 -4.51
C LYS A 47 -30.58 -4.11 -3.22
N VAL A 48 -29.32 -3.71 -3.33
CA VAL A 48 -28.51 -3.28 -2.18
C VAL A 48 -29.08 -2.00 -1.56
N MET A 49 -29.48 -1.04 -2.39
CA MET A 49 -30.10 0.20 -1.91
C MET A 49 -31.41 -0.06 -1.16
N MET A 50 -32.26 -0.96 -1.67
CA MET A 50 -33.51 -1.34 -0.98
C MET A 50 -33.24 -2.04 0.35
N THR A 51 -32.27 -2.95 0.38
CA THR A 51 -31.90 -3.65 1.62
C THR A 51 -31.43 -2.68 2.69
N VAL A 52 -30.51 -1.77 2.37
CA VAL A 52 -29.99 -0.79 3.34
C VAL A 52 -31.05 0.24 3.74
N GLY A 53 -31.87 0.69 2.79
CA GLY A 53 -32.81 1.78 3.01
C GLY A 53 -34.10 1.39 3.73
N SER A 54 -34.51 0.11 3.67
CA SER A 54 -35.82 -0.30 4.20
C SER A 54 -35.86 -1.66 4.89
N GLU A 55 -34.94 -2.58 4.59
CA GLU A 55 -35.01 -3.95 5.13
C GLU A 55 -34.25 -4.14 6.44
N LEU A 56 -33.36 -3.21 6.81
CA LEU A 56 -32.65 -3.26 8.09
C LEU A 56 -33.49 -2.72 9.24
N MET A 57 -34.17 -1.61 8.97
CA MET A 57 -35.01 -0.85 9.89
C MET A 57 -35.78 0.20 9.09
N THR A 58 -36.96 0.61 9.57
CA THR A 58 -37.69 1.75 9.03
C THR A 58 -36.99 3.06 9.39
N LEU A 59 -36.38 3.72 8.41
CA LEU A 59 -35.67 4.97 8.62
C LEU A 59 -36.61 6.17 8.43
N THR A 60 -36.75 7.00 9.48
CA THR A 60 -37.29 8.35 9.32
C THR A 60 -36.33 9.22 8.52
N PRO A 61 -36.78 10.32 7.87
CA PRO A 61 -35.89 11.23 7.14
C PRO A 61 -34.75 11.78 8.02
N LEU A 62 -35.03 12.03 9.32
CA LEU A 62 -34.01 12.45 10.28
C LEU A 62 -32.99 11.35 10.54
N ALA A 63 -33.43 10.11 10.75
CA ALA A 63 -32.54 8.96 10.92
C ALA A 63 -31.67 8.72 9.68
N ALA A 64 -32.26 8.81 8.48
CA ALA A 64 -31.52 8.70 7.23
C ALA A 64 -30.45 9.79 7.09
N TRP A 65 -30.79 11.05 7.44
CA TRP A 65 -29.83 12.15 7.42
C TRP A 65 -28.67 11.92 8.40
N VAL A 66 -28.97 11.50 9.64
CA VAL A 66 -27.95 11.15 10.64
C VAL A 66 -27.06 10.01 10.15
N ALA A 67 -27.63 8.99 9.51
CA ALA A 67 -26.86 7.87 8.97
C ALA A 67 -25.89 8.33 7.87
N VAL A 68 -26.35 9.17 6.94
CA VAL A 68 -25.51 9.73 5.86
C VAL A 68 -24.41 10.64 6.41
N MET A 69 -24.72 11.47 7.40
CA MET A 69 -23.72 12.33 8.05
C MET A 69 -22.67 11.52 8.81
N SER A 70 -23.10 10.55 9.61
CA SER A 70 -22.20 9.64 10.34
C SER A 70 -21.28 8.90 9.38
N HIS A 71 -21.84 8.32 8.31
CA HIS A 71 -21.10 7.68 7.24
C HIS A 71 -20.05 8.61 6.63
N SER A 72 -20.46 9.82 6.24
CA SER A 72 -19.60 10.81 5.60
C SER A 72 -18.45 11.25 6.50
N ILE A 73 -18.71 11.45 7.80
CA ILE A 73 -17.70 11.80 8.79
C ILE A 73 -16.67 10.67 8.92
N VAL A 74 -17.11 9.41 9.03
CA VAL A 74 -16.20 8.25 9.13
C VAL A 74 -15.30 8.17 7.89
N LEU A 75 -15.87 8.27 6.69
CA LEU A 75 -15.07 8.25 5.46
C LEU A 75 -14.11 9.44 5.37
N PHE A 76 -14.55 10.63 5.75
CA PHE A 76 -13.71 11.82 5.75
C PHE A 76 -12.53 11.69 6.72
N LEU A 77 -12.75 11.19 7.94
CA LEU A 77 -11.71 11.05 8.95
C LEU A 77 -10.63 10.04 8.55
N PHE A 78 -11.02 8.88 8.00
CA PHE A 78 -10.10 7.76 7.75
C PHE A 78 -9.58 7.65 6.32
N ALA A 79 -10.20 8.31 5.34
CA ALA A 79 -9.80 8.22 3.94
C ALA A 79 -9.30 9.56 3.33
N SER A 80 -9.32 10.66 4.07
CA SER A 80 -8.89 11.98 3.57
C SER A 80 -7.39 12.21 3.73
N GLU A 81 -6.65 12.17 2.62
CA GLU A 81 -5.23 12.55 2.57
C GLU A 81 -5.01 14.01 2.97
N ARG A 82 -5.91 14.91 2.58
CA ARG A 82 -5.82 16.34 2.91
C ARG A 82 -5.92 16.59 4.41
N LEU A 83 -6.82 15.88 5.09
CA LEU A 83 -6.98 16.01 6.53
C LEU A 83 -5.74 15.51 7.26
N GLU A 84 -5.19 14.37 6.84
CA GLU A 84 -3.95 13.83 7.41
C GLU A 84 -2.78 14.77 7.20
N GLN A 85 -2.63 15.35 6.01
CA GLN A 85 -1.59 16.33 5.70
C GLN A 85 -1.72 17.58 6.57
N LEU A 86 -2.93 18.10 6.75
CA LEU A 86 -3.19 19.25 7.60
C LEU A 86 -2.80 18.98 9.05
N LEU A 87 -3.23 17.83 9.60
CA LEU A 87 -2.89 17.41 10.96
C LEU A 87 -1.38 17.24 11.15
N ALA A 88 -0.70 16.59 10.18
CA ALA A 88 0.74 16.40 10.21
C ALA A 88 1.50 17.73 10.17
N ASN A 89 1.08 18.67 9.32
CA ASN A 89 1.69 20.00 9.22
C ASN A 89 1.53 20.82 10.51
N MET A 90 0.43 20.61 11.24
CA MET A 90 0.20 21.21 12.55
C MET A 90 0.89 20.44 13.70
N SER A 91 1.65 19.38 13.40
CA SER A 91 2.26 18.49 14.40
C SER A 91 1.25 17.85 15.37
N LEU A 92 0.01 17.65 14.92
CA LEU A 92 -1.07 17.01 15.68
C LEU A 92 -1.17 15.51 15.38
N PRO A 93 -1.64 14.67 16.33
CA PRO A 93 -1.87 13.26 16.10
C PRO A 93 -2.71 13.02 14.85
N THR A 94 -2.14 12.27 13.90
CA THR A 94 -2.78 12.00 12.60
C THR A 94 -3.69 10.79 12.68
N ILE A 95 -4.81 10.85 11.98
CA ILE A 95 -5.69 9.69 11.79
C ILE A 95 -5.05 8.81 10.70
N PRO A 96 -4.87 7.50 10.93
CA PRO A 96 -4.28 6.63 9.93
C PRO A 96 -5.20 6.53 8.72
N LEU A 97 -4.62 6.68 7.53
CA LEU A 97 -5.34 6.39 6.29
C LEU A 97 -5.57 4.89 6.18
N VAL A 98 -6.82 4.48 6.33
CA VAL A 98 -7.22 3.08 6.22
C VAL A 98 -8.31 2.95 5.16
N PRO A 99 -8.27 1.89 4.34
CA PRO A 99 -9.34 1.63 3.39
C PRO A 99 -10.61 1.24 4.16
N VAL A 100 -11.53 2.19 4.30
CA VAL A 100 -12.82 1.96 4.98
C VAL A 100 -13.87 1.47 3.98
N SER A 101 -14.59 0.41 4.36
CA SER A 101 -15.74 -0.07 3.60
C SER A 101 -16.93 0.86 3.76
N SER A 102 -17.34 1.50 2.66
CA SER A 102 -18.48 2.43 2.66
C SER A 102 -19.77 1.74 3.10
N SER A 103 -20.05 0.52 2.61
CA SER A 103 -21.24 -0.24 2.98
C SER A 103 -21.27 -0.62 4.46
N GLN A 104 -20.12 -0.98 5.05
CA GLN A 104 -20.06 -1.29 6.50
C GLN A 104 -20.32 -0.06 7.35
N ALA A 105 -19.79 1.11 6.94
CA ALA A 105 -20.01 2.36 7.66
C ALA A 105 -21.50 2.77 7.66
N VAL A 106 -22.22 2.64 6.54
CA VAL A 106 -23.67 2.92 6.49
C VAL A 106 -24.46 1.92 7.34
N VAL A 107 -24.18 0.62 7.22
CA VAL A 107 -24.87 -0.41 8.02
C VAL A 107 -24.64 -0.18 9.51
N GLY A 108 -23.40 0.14 9.91
CA GLY A 108 -23.06 0.48 11.30
C GLY A 108 -23.82 1.70 11.81
N ALA A 109 -23.96 2.75 11.00
CA ALA A 109 -24.74 3.93 11.36
C ALA A 109 -26.22 3.60 11.56
N VAL A 110 -26.83 2.80 10.67
CA VAL A 110 -28.22 2.34 10.79
C VAL A 110 -28.43 1.49 12.05
N VAL A 111 -27.51 0.55 12.33
CA VAL A 111 -27.57 -0.27 13.55
C VAL A 111 -27.45 0.60 14.81
N GLY A 112 -26.54 1.58 14.83
CA GLY A 112 -26.38 2.50 15.96
C GLY A 112 -27.65 3.31 16.24
N ILE A 113 -28.32 3.81 15.19
CA ILE A 113 -29.62 4.48 15.32
C ILE A 113 -30.67 3.53 15.86
N GLY A 114 -30.76 2.31 15.32
CA GLY A 114 -31.72 1.32 15.80
C GLY A 114 -31.50 0.95 17.27
N MET A 115 -30.24 0.89 17.73
CA MET A 115 -29.92 0.64 19.13
C MET A 115 -30.39 1.79 20.03
N LEU A 116 -30.21 3.04 19.60
CA LEU A 116 -30.73 4.22 20.30
C LEU A 116 -32.27 4.21 20.41
N GLN A 117 -32.96 3.64 19.43
CA GLN A 117 -34.42 3.50 19.43
C GLN A 117 -34.92 2.23 20.15
N GLY A 118 -34.05 1.58 20.94
CA GLY A 118 -34.42 0.41 21.76
C GLY A 118 -34.31 -0.93 21.04
N GLY A 119 -33.71 -0.98 19.84
CA GLY A 119 -33.27 -2.19 19.15
C GLY A 119 -34.38 -3.10 18.59
N ARG A 120 -35.66 -2.81 18.87
CA ARG A 120 -36.81 -3.64 18.47
C ARG A 120 -37.14 -3.53 16.98
N GLU A 121 -36.88 -2.37 16.37
CA GLU A 121 -37.10 -2.16 14.93
C GLU A 121 -35.99 -2.73 14.05
N ILE A 122 -34.94 -3.29 14.66
CA ILE A 122 -33.81 -3.85 13.92
C ILE A 122 -34.12 -5.27 13.45
N HIS A 123 -34.00 -5.51 12.15
CA HIS A 123 -34.06 -6.85 11.57
C HIS A 123 -32.72 -7.61 11.70
N TRP A 124 -32.44 -8.13 12.89
CA TRP A 124 -31.22 -8.90 13.20
C TRP A 124 -30.86 -10.03 12.23
N PRO A 125 -31.83 -10.85 11.73
CA PRO A 125 -31.50 -11.90 10.75
C PRO A 125 -30.91 -11.35 9.45
N ARG A 126 -31.36 -10.17 9.00
CA ARG A 126 -30.83 -9.51 7.79
C ARG A 126 -29.40 -9.02 8.04
N ILE A 127 -29.15 -8.39 9.18
CA ILE A 127 -27.81 -7.93 9.57
C ILE A 127 -26.84 -9.11 9.64
N TYR A 128 -27.24 -10.21 10.26
CA TYR A 128 -26.42 -11.40 10.35
C TYR A 128 -26.12 -12.00 8.96
N GLY A 129 -27.08 -11.98 8.04
CA GLY A 129 -26.87 -12.36 6.65
C GLY A 129 -25.82 -11.48 5.94
N ILE A 130 -25.85 -10.17 6.18
CA ILE A 130 -24.85 -9.23 5.66
C ILE A 130 -23.47 -9.51 6.26
N ALA A 131 -23.38 -9.68 7.59
CA ALA A 131 -22.13 -9.98 8.28
C ALA A 131 -21.50 -11.30 7.79
N LYS A 132 -22.31 -12.34 7.58
CA LYS A 132 -21.88 -13.58 6.90
C LYS A 132 -21.31 -13.30 5.52
N GLY A 133 -21.99 -12.47 4.73
CA GLY A 133 -21.51 -12.03 3.41
C GLY A 133 -20.13 -11.38 3.45
N TRP A 134 -19.86 -10.53 4.45
CA TRP A 134 -18.55 -9.88 4.62
C TRP A 134 -17.41 -10.85 4.93
N VAL A 135 -17.70 -11.99 5.57
CA VAL A 135 -16.70 -13.04 5.83
C VAL A 135 -16.55 -13.98 4.63
N ILE A 136 -17.66 -14.37 4.02
CA ILE A 136 -17.67 -15.33 2.89
C ILE A 136 -17.06 -14.71 1.62
N THR A 137 -17.31 -13.43 1.36
CA THR A 137 -16.87 -12.79 0.10
C THR A 137 -15.34 -12.80 -0.06
N PRO A 138 -14.53 -12.37 0.93
CA PRO A 138 -13.06 -12.48 0.83
C PRO A 138 -12.56 -13.92 0.68
N LEU A 139 -13.21 -14.89 1.31
CA LEU A 139 -12.83 -16.30 1.20
C LEU A 139 -13.04 -16.83 -0.22
N ILE A 140 -14.20 -16.54 -0.82
CA ILE A 140 -14.49 -16.90 -2.21
C ILE A 140 -13.53 -16.17 -3.15
N SER A 141 -13.29 -14.87 -2.95
CA SER A 141 -12.32 -14.11 -3.74
C SER A 141 -10.90 -14.67 -3.65
N CYS A 142 -10.47 -15.13 -2.46
CA CYS A 142 -9.19 -15.79 -2.26
C CYS A 142 -9.11 -17.09 -3.07
N LEU A 143 -10.14 -17.93 -3.00
CA LEU A 143 -10.23 -19.17 -3.76
C LEU A 143 -10.19 -18.92 -5.27
N LEU A 144 -11.00 -17.98 -5.77
CA LEU A 144 -11.03 -17.62 -7.19
C LEU A 144 -9.69 -17.06 -7.66
N CYS A 145 -9.04 -16.22 -6.84
CA CYS A 145 -7.72 -15.69 -7.13
C CYS A 145 -6.70 -16.83 -7.23
N PHE A 146 -6.67 -17.74 -6.26
CA PHE A 146 -5.78 -18.90 -6.26
C PHE A 146 -5.98 -19.77 -7.51
N VAL A 147 -7.22 -20.12 -7.85
CA VAL A 147 -7.54 -20.91 -9.05
C VAL A 147 -7.15 -20.17 -10.32
N GLY A 148 -7.43 -18.86 -10.42
CA GLY A 148 -7.07 -18.05 -11.58
C GLY A 148 -5.56 -17.94 -11.78
N LEU A 149 -4.81 -17.71 -10.70
CA LEU A 149 -3.35 -17.68 -10.71
C LEU A 149 -2.76 -19.04 -11.07
N TYR A 150 -3.30 -20.13 -10.53
CA TYR A 150 -2.91 -21.48 -10.89
C TYR A 150 -3.14 -21.75 -12.38
N PHE A 151 -4.29 -21.35 -12.92
CA PHE A 151 -4.58 -21.48 -14.34
C PHE A 151 -3.60 -20.68 -15.21
N LEU A 152 -3.30 -19.42 -14.85
CA LEU A 152 -2.32 -18.59 -15.55
C LEU A 152 -0.92 -19.21 -15.55
N GLN A 153 -0.49 -19.77 -14.42
CA GLN A 153 0.81 -20.41 -14.30
C GLN A 153 0.90 -21.70 -15.12
N ASN A 154 -0.14 -22.54 -15.10
CA ASN A 154 -0.06 -23.87 -15.75
C ASN A 154 -0.42 -23.84 -17.24
N VAL A 155 -1.35 -22.97 -17.65
CA VAL A 155 -1.82 -22.92 -19.04
C VAL A 155 -1.05 -21.90 -19.87
N PHE A 156 -0.79 -20.72 -19.31
CA PHE A 156 -0.08 -19.64 -20.01
C PHE A 156 1.40 -19.53 -19.63
N GLN A 157 1.89 -20.43 -18.77
CA GLN A 157 3.29 -20.45 -18.29
C GLN A 157 3.75 -19.08 -17.72
N GLN A 158 2.80 -18.32 -17.15
CA GLN A 158 3.10 -17.02 -16.57
C GLN A 158 3.80 -17.20 -15.21
N THR A 159 4.85 -16.40 -14.97
CA THR A 159 5.57 -16.38 -13.70
C THR A 159 4.76 -15.63 -12.64
N VAL A 160 3.94 -16.38 -11.90
CA VAL A 160 3.08 -15.83 -10.84
C VAL A 160 3.83 -15.67 -9.52
N GLN A 161 4.66 -16.65 -9.16
CA GLN A 161 5.48 -16.62 -7.96
C GLN A 161 6.89 -16.15 -8.32
N ARG A 162 7.36 -15.12 -7.63
CA ARG A 162 8.75 -14.67 -7.71
C ARG A 162 9.47 -15.11 -6.46
N ASP A 163 10.55 -15.86 -6.63
CA ASP A 163 11.40 -16.25 -5.51
C ASP A 163 12.07 -15.00 -4.93
N SER A 164 11.88 -14.77 -3.64
CA SER A 164 12.58 -13.71 -2.90
C SER A 164 13.69 -14.37 -2.11
N ASN A 165 14.93 -14.05 -2.44
CA ASN A 165 16.08 -14.52 -1.68
C ASN A 165 16.40 -13.53 -0.56
N TYR A 166 16.68 -14.06 0.62
CA TYR A 166 17.11 -13.31 1.78
C TYR A 166 18.50 -13.77 2.18
N GLU A 167 19.47 -12.88 2.22
CA GLU A 167 20.86 -13.21 2.54
C GLU A 167 21.32 -12.44 3.78
N LEU A 168 21.93 -13.16 4.72
CA LEU A 168 22.61 -12.54 5.86
C LEU A 168 24.08 -12.32 5.51
N SER A 169 24.36 -11.31 4.70
CA SER A 169 25.74 -10.92 4.39
C SER A 169 26.39 -10.15 5.55
N PRO A 170 27.73 -10.01 5.60
CA PRO A 170 28.41 -9.21 6.63
C PRO A 170 27.87 -7.77 6.70
N SER A 171 27.58 -7.15 5.56
CA SER A 171 27.00 -5.79 5.49
C SER A 171 25.59 -5.72 6.10
N VAL A 172 24.81 -6.79 6.01
CA VAL A 172 23.48 -6.87 6.64
C VAL A 172 23.60 -6.98 8.15
N ILE A 173 24.56 -7.75 8.65
CA ILE A 173 24.83 -7.87 10.10
C ILE A 173 25.32 -6.53 10.65
N GLU A 174 26.18 -5.82 9.93
CA GLU A 174 26.61 -4.46 10.30
C GLU A 174 25.42 -3.49 10.35
N LYS A 175 24.52 -3.56 9.36
CA LYS A 175 23.28 -2.77 9.35
C LYS A 175 22.38 -3.11 10.55
N PHE A 176 22.25 -4.37 10.92
CA PHE A 176 21.51 -4.80 12.12
C PHE A 176 22.07 -4.16 13.38
N GLN A 177 23.40 -4.17 13.55
CA GLN A 177 24.05 -3.57 14.69
C GLN A 177 23.81 -2.04 14.75
N LYS A 178 23.91 -1.35 13.61
CA LYS A 178 23.64 0.10 13.50
C LYS A 178 22.20 0.47 13.89
N GLU A 179 21.25 -0.41 13.59
CA GLU A 179 19.82 -0.23 13.88
C GLU A 179 19.41 -0.77 15.27
N GLY A 180 20.37 -1.19 16.09
CA GLY A 180 20.14 -1.66 17.46
C GLY A 180 19.50 -3.04 17.56
N ILE A 181 19.66 -3.88 16.52
CA ILE A 181 19.32 -5.31 16.57
C ILE A 181 20.51 -6.04 17.18
N GLU A 182 20.25 -6.88 18.18
CA GLU A 182 21.29 -7.71 18.79
C GLU A 182 21.85 -8.70 17.75
N THR A 183 23.17 -8.79 17.65
CA THR A 183 23.87 -9.59 16.64
C THR A 183 24.67 -10.75 17.23
N SER A 184 24.57 -10.95 18.54
CA SER A 184 25.24 -12.04 19.26
C SER A 184 24.83 -13.39 18.65
N GLY A 185 25.81 -14.15 18.14
CA GLY A 185 25.58 -15.47 17.53
C GLY A 185 25.06 -15.46 16.08
N LEU A 186 24.81 -14.31 15.46
CA LEU A 186 24.41 -14.24 14.04
C LEU A 186 25.55 -14.54 13.07
N HIS A 187 26.81 -14.53 13.55
CA HIS A 187 27.97 -14.87 12.74
C HIS A 187 27.88 -16.27 12.10
N GLU A 188 27.23 -17.24 12.75
CA GLU A 188 27.00 -18.60 12.23
C GLU A 188 26.00 -18.65 11.05
N LEU A 189 25.22 -17.59 10.88
CA LEU A 189 24.24 -17.46 9.81
C LEU A 189 24.76 -16.62 8.64
N THR A 190 25.97 -16.07 8.76
CA THR A 190 26.59 -15.24 7.73
C THR A 190 26.77 -16.02 6.43
N GLY A 191 26.32 -15.45 5.31
CA GLY A 191 26.40 -16.06 3.98
C GLY A 191 25.33 -17.13 3.69
N LYS A 192 24.42 -17.40 4.63
CA LYS A 192 23.25 -18.25 4.36
C LYS A 192 22.18 -17.49 3.58
N VAL A 193 21.59 -18.17 2.60
CA VAL A 193 20.48 -17.68 1.80
C VAL A 193 19.20 -18.41 2.19
N PHE A 194 18.14 -17.66 2.42
CA PHE A 194 16.79 -18.14 2.76
C PHE A 194 15.83 -17.80 1.63
N ARG A 195 14.83 -18.66 1.38
CA ARG A 195 13.87 -18.48 0.28
C ARG A 195 12.55 -17.86 0.72
N SER A 196 12.40 -17.62 2.02
CA SER A 196 11.18 -17.09 2.61
C SER A 196 11.49 -16.11 3.73
N SER A 197 10.68 -15.06 3.83
CA SER A 197 10.74 -14.08 4.92
C SER A 197 10.52 -14.75 6.28
N ALA A 198 9.69 -15.80 6.34
CA ALA A 198 9.45 -16.55 7.57
C ALA A 198 10.68 -17.37 8.00
N GLU A 199 11.42 -17.93 7.04
CA GLU A 199 12.63 -18.71 7.31
C GLU A 199 13.73 -17.84 7.91
N VAL A 200 14.02 -16.68 7.30
CA VAL A 200 15.06 -15.76 7.81
C VAL A 200 14.69 -15.22 9.20
N VAL A 201 13.42 -14.82 9.41
CA VAL A 201 12.98 -14.32 10.73
C VAL A 201 13.08 -15.42 11.78
N ARG A 202 12.70 -16.65 11.45
CA ARG A 202 12.81 -17.78 12.38
C ARG A 202 14.27 -18.07 12.71
N ALA A 203 15.15 -18.14 11.71
CA ALA A 203 16.57 -18.40 11.91
C ALA A 203 17.25 -17.34 12.80
N VAL A 204 16.91 -16.06 12.62
CA VAL A 204 17.44 -14.97 13.47
C VAL A 204 16.81 -15.03 14.87
N LYS A 205 15.50 -15.30 14.97
CA LYS A 205 14.79 -15.39 16.26
C LYS A 205 15.27 -16.54 17.13
N ASP A 206 15.75 -17.63 16.53
CA ASP A 206 16.32 -18.78 17.24
C ASP A 206 17.66 -18.43 17.92
N LYS A 207 18.31 -17.33 17.51
CA LYS A 207 19.58 -16.84 18.08
C LYS A 207 19.41 -15.59 18.93
N VAL A 208 18.47 -14.73 18.58
CA VAL A 208 18.29 -13.39 19.15
C VAL A 208 16.82 -13.13 19.47
N ASN A 209 16.54 -12.46 20.59
CA ASN A 209 15.17 -12.06 20.90
C ASN A 209 14.75 -10.85 20.06
N LEU A 210 13.80 -11.06 19.13
CA LEU A 210 13.31 -10.03 18.23
C LEU A 210 11.93 -9.51 18.65
N SER A 211 11.78 -8.17 18.69
CA SER A 211 10.46 -7.53 18.68
C SER A 211 9.79 -7.63 17.29
N SER A 212 8.47 -7.45 17.22
CA SER A 212 7.74 -7.45 15.95
C SER A 212 8.27 -6.42 14.94
N LYS A 213 8.74 -5.26 15.42
CA LYS A 213 9.33 -4.22 14.56
C LYS A 213 10.70 -4.65 14.02
N GLN A 214 11.55 -5.21 14.89
CA GLN A 214 12.88 -5.71 14.48
C GLN A 214 12.75 -6.89 13.51
N GLY A 215 11.74 -7.76 13.69
CA GLY A 215 11.46 -8.83 12.73
C GLY A 215 11.17 -8.32 11.32
N LEU A 216 10.44 -7.21 11.18
CA LEU A 216 10.21 -6.57 9.87
C LEU A 216 11.52 -5.98 9.29
N GLN A 217 12.35 -5.35 10.13
CA GLN A 217 13.65 -4.83 9.71
C GLN A 217 14.60 -5.95 9.25
N VAL A 218 14.57 -7.12 9.89
CA VAL A 218 15.32 -8.30 9.46
C VAL A 218 14.94 -8.70 8.04
N VAL A 219 13.64 -8.77 7.74
CA VAL A 219 13.15 -9.08 6.39
C VAL A 219 13.57 -8.00 5.39
N GLU A 220 13.42 -6.72 5.76
CA GLU A 220 13.73 -5.60 4.88
C GLU A 220 15.22 -5.53 4.51
N TYR A 221 16.12 -5.66 5.49
CA TYR A 221 17.55 -5.50 5.23
C TYR A 221 18.22 -6.74 4.61
N SER A 222 17.66 -7.93 4.83
CA SER A 222 18.17 -9.17 4.23
C SER A 222 17.63 -9.43 2.82
N LEU A 223 16.59 -8.71 2.37
CA LEU A 223 15.98 -8.92 1.05
C LEU A 223 16.94 -8.56 -0.09
N GLN A 224 17.25 -9.56 -0.93
CA GLN A 224 18.13 -9.40 -2.08
C GLN A 224 17.33 -9.01 -3.33
N ILE A 225 17.63 -7.85 -3.90
CA ILE A 225 16.95 -7.34 -5.12
C ILE A 225 17.93 -7.06 -6.27
N ASN A 226 19.25 -6.99 -6.01
CA ASN A 226 20.30 -6.74 -7.01
C ASN A 226 19.96 -5.53 -7.92
N LEU A 227 20.32 -4.34 -7.45
CA LEU A 227 20.11 -3.07 -8.13
C LEU A 227 21.34 -2.68 -8.94
N ILE A 228 21.12 -2.21 -10.17
CA ILE A 228 22.17 -1.62 -11.01
C ILE A 228 21.71 -0.22 -11.42
N VAL A 229 22.50 0.78 -11.05
CA VAL A 229 22.27 2.17 -11.45
C VAL A 229 22.97 2.40 -12.79
N SER A 230 22.23 2.29 -13.87
CA SER A 230 22.74 2.48 -15.25
C SER A 230 22.18 3.75 -15.87
N GLU A 231 22.95 4.42 -16.72
CA GLU A 231 22.55 5.62 -17.47
C GLU A 231 21.19 5.46 -18.16
N GLU A 232 21.00 4.33 -18.86
CA GLU A 232 19.76 4.00 -19.57
C GLU A 232 18.55 4.07 -18.62
N LYS A 233 18.62 3.37 -17.48
CA LYS A 233 17.55 3.37 -16.48
C LYS A 233 17.33 4.74 -15.84
N ILE A 234 18.37 5.56 -15.70
CA ILE A 234 18.23 6.95 -15.22
C ILE A 234 17.45 7.79 -16.26
N ALA A 235 17.71 7.59 -17.55
CA ALA A 235 17.03 8.30 -18.62
C ALA A 235 15.52 8.01 -18.69
N TYR A 236 15.10 6.81 -18.27
CA TYR A 236 13.69 6.40 -18.19
C TYR A 236 12.94 6.93 -16.95
N LEU A 237 13.62 7.59 -16.01
CA LEU A 237 12.96 8.11 -14.80
C LEU A 237 12.03 9.27 -15.13
N ASP A 238 10.85 9.28 -14.48
CA ASP A 238 9.94 10.41 -14.57
C ASP A 238 10.53 11.62 -13.83
N LYS A 239 10.97 12.61 -14.62
CA LYS A 239 11.55 13.87 -14.13
C LYS A 239 10.56 14.71 -13.31
N LYS A 240 9.26 14.40 -13.32
CA LYS A 240 8.26 15.05 -12.46
C LYS A 240 8.24 14.49 -11.04
N VAL A 241 8.76 13.29 -10.83
CA VAL A 241 8.73 12.59 -9.53
C VAL A 241 9.91 12.99 -8.64
N LEU A 242 11.09 13.22 -9.23
CA LEU A 242 12.34 13.49 -8.50
C LEU A 242 12.77 14.96 -8.64
N SER A 243 13.28 15.55 -7.56
CA SER A 243 13.85 16.89 -7.60
C SER A 243 15.14 16.93 -8.43
N SER A 244 15.55 18.12 -8.89
CA SER A 244 16.82 18.28 -9.62
C SER A 244 18.03 17.86 -8.79
N LYS A 245 18.02 18.12 -7.47
CA LYS A 245 19.08 17.70 -6.54
C LYS A 245 19.06 16.19 -6.28
N GLN A 246 17.88 15.59 -6.20
CA GLN A 246 17.72 14.14 -6.08
C GLN A 246 18.26 13.43 -7.34
N MET A 247 17.95 13.96 -8.53
CA MET A 247 18.51 13.46 -9.80
C MET A 247 20.03 13.63 -9.87
N ALA A 248 20.56 14.78 -9.45
CA ALA A 248 22.01 15.01 -9.44
C ALA A 248 22.75 14.04 -8.51
N ALA A 249 22.16 13.70 -7.36
CA ALA A 249 22.71 12.69 -6.46
C ALA A 249 22.73 11.30 -7.11
N LEU A 250 21.66 10.96 -7.83
CA LEU A 250 21.52 9.68 -8.52
C LEU A 250 22.52 9.52 -9.67
N SER A 251 22.77 10.58 -10.44
CA SER A 251 23.78 10.59 -11.50
C SER A 251 25.20 10.36 -10.97
N LYS A 252 25.50 10.70 -9.70
CA LYS A 252 26.81 10.40 -9.11
C LYS A 252 27.00 8.92 -8.76
N LEU A 253 25.92 8.16 -8.66
CA LEU A 253 25.94 6.72 -8.37
C LEU A 253 25.89 5.86 -9.64
N GLU A 254 26.06 6.49 -10.81
CA GLU A 254 26.08 5.78 -12.08
C GLU A 254 27.17 4.70 -12.12
N GLY A 255 26.79 3.51 -12.61
CA GLY A 255 27.65 2.34 -12.69
C GLY A 255 27.75 1.53 -11.40
N GLN A 256 27.25 2.04 -10.26
CA GLN A 256 27.29 1.32 -9.00
C GLN A 256 26.25 0.19 -8.95
N LYS A 257 26.61 -0.87 -8.21
CA LYS A 257 25.79 -2.07 -8.00
C LYS A 257 25.53 -2.25 -6.52
N TYR A 258 24.29 -2.57 -6.17
CA TYR A 258 23.87 -2.82 -4.79
C TYR A 258 23.12 -4.13 -4.71
N ASN A 259 23.45 -4.96 -3.73
CA ASN A 259 22.79 -6.26 -3.57
C ASN A 259 21.46 -6.10 -2.81
N PHE A 260 21.44 -5.16 -1.85
CA PHE A 260 20.30 -4.90 -0.98
C PHE A 260 19.72 -3.49 -1.22
N PRO A 261 18.39 -3.32 -1.18
CA PRO A 261 17.74 -2.02 -1.45
C PRO A 261 18.21 -0.88 -0.55
N TRP A 262 18.39 -1.16 0.74
CA TRP A 262 18.80 -0.15 1.73
C TRP A 262 20.18 0.44 1.43
N GLN A 263 21.08 -0.29 0.76
CA GLN A 263 22.41 0.22 0.41
C GLN A 263 22.33 1.40 -0.58
N LEU A 264 21.42 1.32 -1.55
CA LEU A 264 21.16 2.44 -2.46
C LEU A 264 20.56 3.63 -1.70
N GLY A 265 19.67 3.36 -0.74
CA GLY A 265 19.08 4.40 0.11
C GLY A 265 20.14 5.13 0.95
N ASP A 266 21.00 4.35 1.63
CA ASP A 266 22.09 4.87 2.47
C ASP A 266 23.07 5.69 1.60
N ALA A 267 23.50 5.17 0.44
CA ALA A 267 24.41 5.89 -0.47
C ALA A 267 23.82 7.21 -1.00
N LEU A 268 22.52 7.22 -1.33
CA LEU A 268 21.83 8.45 -1.75
C LEU A 268 21.75 9.48 -0.61
N SER A 269 21.52 9.01 0.62
CA SER A 269 21.44 9.85 1.82
C SER A 269 22.78 10.50 2.19
N GLU A 270 23.90 9.83 1.91
CA GLU A 270 25.24 10.36 2.10
C GLU A 270 25.58 11.47 1.09
N ILE A 271 25.08 11.36 -0.14
CA ILE A 271 25.36 12.32 -1.21
C ILE A 271 24.48 13.56 -1.11
N SER A 272 23.20 13.40 -0.72
CA SER A 272 22.25 14.50 -0.65
C SER A 272 21.35 14.38 0.58
N PRO A 273 21.19 15.48 1.35
CA PRO A 273 20.31 15.49 2.51
C PRO A 273 18.82 15.32 2.13
N GLU A 274 18.46 15.51 0.85
CA GLU A 274 17.07 15.29 0.36
C GLU A 274 16.64 13.82 0.34
N TRP A 275 17.57 12.89 0.57
CA TRP A 275 17.29 11.46 0.68
C TRP A 275 17.28 10.96 2.13
N ILE A 276 17.54 11.83 3.11
CA ILE A 276 17.57 11.46 4.52
C ILE A 276 16.14 11.29 5.06
N VAL A 277 15.84 10.08 5.52
CA VAL A 277 14.67 9.79 6.35
C VAL A 277 14.98 10.30 7.76
N SER A 278 14.29 11.34 8.19
CA SER A 278 14.64 12.12 9.39
C SER A 278 14.20 11.43 10.68
N GLY A 279 13.18 10.56 10.62
CA GLY A 279 12.75 9.75 11.77
C GLY A 279 12.16 10.55 12.94
N GLY A 280 11.95 11.87 12.79
CA GLY A 280 11.48 12.79 13.84
C GLY A 280 9.99 12.66 14.21
N GLY A 281 9.40 11.48 14.01
CA GLY A 281 8.02 11.20 14.40
C GLY A 281 6.99 11.92 13.54
N LEU A 282 6.06 12.65 14.18
CA LEU A 282 4.90 13.27 13.51
C LEU A 282 5.27 14.42 12.57
N LYS A 283 6.29 15.19 12.91
CA LYS A 283 6.73 16.37 12.13
C LYS A 283 7.28 15.96 10.76
N ASP A 284 8.07 14.90 10.72
CA ASP A 284 8.74 14.43 9.51
C ASP A 284 7.97 13.31 8.81
N LYS A 285 6.80 12.90 9.33
CA LYS A 285 6.01 11.78 8.83
C LYS A 285 5.71 11.87 7.32
N LEU A 286 5.29 13.05 6.85
CA LEU A 286 4.97 13.25 5.43
C LEU A 286 6.22 13.20 4.55
N HIS A 287 7.30 13.83 5.01
CA HIS A 287 8.59 13.86 4.33
C HIS A 287 9.19 12.45 4.23
N ASP A 288 9.23 11.72 5.34
CA ASP A 288 9.71 10.35 5.41
C ASP A 288 8.87 9.40 4.53
N ARG A 289 7.55 9.63 4.44
CA ARG A 289 6.67 8.86 3.54
C ARG A 289 7.00 9.13 2.08
N ASP A 290 7.20 10.39 1.70
CA ASP A 290 7.56 10.78 0.33
C ASP A 290 8.91 10.17 -0.08
N ILE A 291 9.93 10.29 0.77
CA ILE A 291 11.25 9.68 0.51
C ILE A 291 11.14 8.17 0.34
N LYS A 292 10.42 7.48 1.24
CA LYS A 292 10.22 6.02 1.13
C LYS A 292 9.51 5.62 -0.16
N GLN A 293 8.52 6.40 -0.61
CA GLN A 293 7.83 6.16 -1.89
C GLN A 293 8.78 6.34 -3.08
N LYS A 294 9.61 7.39 -3.06
CA LYS A 294 10.62 7.64 -4.09
C LYS A 294 11.69 6.54 -4.13
N LEU A 295 12.20 6.11 -2.98
CA LEU A 295 13.14 4.99 -2.89
C LEU A 295 12.52 3.68 -3.42
N ALA A 296 11.29 3.37 -3.03
CA ALA A 296 10.58 2.19 -3.55
C ALA A 296 10.39 2.24 -5.08
N TYR A 297 10.11 3.43 -5.63
CA TYR A 297 10.07 3.65 -7.08
C TYR A 297 11.44 3.37 -7.73
N LEU A 298 12.54 3.89 -7.16
CA LEU A 298 13.89 3.62 -7.64
C LEU A 298 14.25 2.14 -7.59
N TYR A 299 13.92 1.44 -6.50
CA TYR A 299 14.18 0.01 -6.36
C TYR A 299 13.50 -0.80 -7.46
N ARG A 300 12.27 -0.44 -7.83
CA ARG A 300 11.51 -1.10 -8.92
C ARG A 300 12.14 -0.89 -10.30
N ILE A 301 12.71 0.29 -10.57
CA ILE A 301 13.34 0.62 -11.86
C ILE A 301 14.74 0.00 -11.95
N PHE A 302 15.54 0.15 -10.90
CA PHE A 302 16.93 -0.31 -10.88
C PHE A 302 17.10 -1.81 -10.66
N GLN A 303 16.06 -2.53 -10.21
CA GLN A 303 16.06 -3.98 -10.13
C GLN A 303 16.55 -4.61 -11.44
N ARG A 304 17.59 -5.44 -11.34
CA ARG A 304 18.06 -6.24 -12.45
C ARG A 304 17.01 -7.31 -12.72
N ARG A 305 16.33 -7.23 -13.87
CA ARG A 305 15.47 -8.32 -14.33
C ARG A 305 16.40 -9.36 -14.96
N GLU A 306 16.45 -10.54 -14.37
CA GLU A 306 16.96 -11.70 -15.07
C GLU A 306 15.98 -11.96 -16.23
N ILE A 307 16.51 -11.90 -17.46
CA ILE A 307 15.80 -12.23 -18.70
C ILE A 307 15.88 -13.74 -18.88
#